data_AF-A0A6L1KZY4-F1
#
_entry.id   AF-A0A6L1KZY4-F1
#
_cell.length_a   1.000
_cell.length_b   1.000
_cell.length_c   1.000
_cell.angle_alpha   90.00
_cell.angle_beta   90.00
_cell.angle_gamma   90.00
#
_symmetry.space_group_name_H-M   'P 1'
#
loop_
_entity.id
_entity.type
_entity.pdbx_description
1 polymer ?
#
loop_
_entity_poly.entity_id
_entity_poly.type
_entity_poly.pdbx_seq_one_letter_code
_entity_poly.pdbx_strand_id
1 'polypeptide(L)'
;MEAFPIWNDKYSIENEDIDLQHQTLFVLAEKTAKLLNRHIYKTEIKELLSDFFEYMRTHFKDEEEFMLSINYPYLSEHKAMHKKIIKDMSALLSECASTNDLKEKLYKIVSIWLLEHIVEHDMRINKFKKSLENENKTQEQEKDDKFEYICGCKDMIHKLDYGLHVKIKYLNIAYKCKKCSKELIFNFLEENLD
;
A
#
# COMPACT_ATOMS: atom_id res chain seq x y z
N MET A 1 -20.64 -10.51 -7.17
CA MET A 1 -20.11 -9.51 -6.22
C MET A 1 -18.83 -10.14 -5.71
N GLU A 2 -17.67 -9.64 -6.13
CA GLU A 2 -16.38 -10.21 -5.72
C GLU A 2 -16.24 -10.12 -4.21
N ALA A 3 -15.69 -11.16 -3.60
CA ALA A 3 -15.52 -11.22 -2.16
C ALA A 3 -14.56 -10.12 -1.72
N PHE A 4 -14.98 -9.31 -0.76
CA PHE A 4 -14.12 -8.28 -0.18
C PHE A 4 -12.96 -8.94 0.59
N PRO A 5 -11.71 -8.46 0.48
CA PRO A 5 -10.59 -9.06 1.19
C PRO A 5 -10.83 -9.00 2.70
N ILE A 6 -10.74 -10.15 3.37
CA ILE A 6 -10.77 -10.26 4.83
C ILE A 6 -9.36 -10.47 5.36
N TRP A 7 -9.13 -10.08 6.61
CA TRP A 7 -7.87 -10.37 7.28
C TRP A 7 -7.54 -11.86 7.22
N ASN A 8 -6.26 -12.17 7.00
CA ASN A 8 -5.72 -13.50 7.01
C ASN A 8 -4.33 -13.44 7.63
N ASP A 9 -3.99 -14.41 8.48
CA ASP A 9 -2.72 -14.42 9.21
C ASP A 9 -1.49 -14.44 8.30
N LYS A 10 -1.64 -14.78 7.02
CA LYS A 10 -0.58 -14.62 6.02
C LYS A 10 -0.12 -13.17 5.82
N TYR A 11 -0.94 -12.19 6.20
CA TYR A 11 -0.63 -10.76 6.16
C TYR A 11 0.05 -10.27 7.44
N SER A 12 0.16 -11.12 8.46
CA SER A 12 0.80 -10.77 9.73
C SER A 12 2.24 -10.31 9.53
N ILE A 13 2.59 -9.25 10.25
CA ILE A 13 3.98 -8.79 10.33
C ILE A 13 4.71 -9.29 11.59
N GLU A 14 4.10 -10.24 12.31
CA GLU A 14 4.59 -10.78 13.57
C GLU A 14 4.89 -9.68 14.61
N ASN A 15 3.96 -8.72 14.68
CA ASN A 15 3.86 -7.69 15.69
C ASN A 15 2.38 -7.59 16.08
N GLU A 16 2.05 -8.11 17.27
CA GLU A 16 0.65 -8.28 17.72
C GLU A 16 -0.15 -6.98 17.71
N ASP A 17 0.47 -5.86 18.11
CA ASP A 17 -0.18 -4.56 18.16
C ASP A 17 -0.51 -4.05 16.75
N ILE A 18 0.43 -4.17 15.81
CA ILE A 18 0.23 -3.74 14.42
C ILE A 18 -0.75 -4.67 13.69
N ASP A 19 -0.69 -5.98 13.92
CA ASP A 19 -1.62 -6.94 13.33
C ASP A 19 -3.07 -6.69 13.81
N LEU A 20 -3.26 -6.29 15.07
CA LEU A 20 -4.58 -5.87 15.59
C LEU A 20 -5.07 -4.59 14.91
N GLN A 21 -4.17 -3.64 14.63
CA GLN A 21 -4.50 -2.43 13.89
C GLN A 21 -4.90 -2.77 12.45
N HIS A 22 -4.15 -3.64 11.76
CA HIS A 22 -4.52 -4.12 10.42
C HIS A 22 -5.88 -4.77 10.43
N GLN A 23 -6.16 -5.71 11.34
CA GLN A 23 -7.48 -6.34 11.47
C GLN A 23 -8.60 -5.31 11.59
N THR A 24 -8.38 -4.26 12.39
CA THR A 24 -9.35 -3.17 12.53
C THR A 24 -9.55 -2.40 11.22
N LEU A 25 -8.47 -2.11 10.48
CA LEU A 25 -8.55 -1.46 9.16
C LEU A 25 -9.29 -2.34 8.13
N PHE A 26 -9.08 -3.66 8.15
CA PHE A 26 -9.85 -4.61 7.32
C PHE A 26 -11.34 -4.59 7.66
N VAL A 27 -11.70 -4.49 8.95
CA VAL A 27 -13.11 -4.36 9.38
C VAL A 27 -13.73 -3.04 8.89
N LEU A 28 -13.01 -1.91 9.00
CA LEU A 28 -13.47 -0.63 8.46
C LEU A 28 -13.61 -0.69 6.93
N ALA A 29 -12.71 -1.42 6.27
CA ALA A 29 -12.75 -1.63 4.84
C ALA A 29 -13.99 -2.44 4.41
N GLU A 30 -14.33 -3.49 5.15
CA GLU A 30 -15.56 -4.26 4.92
C GLU A 30 -16.82 -3.40 5.16
N LYS A 31 -16.83 -2.54 6.18
CA LYS A 31 -17.91 -1.56 6.40
C LYS A 31 -18.08 -0.62 5.21
N THR A 32 -16.97 -0.18 4.61
CA THR A 32 -16.98 0.67 3.40
C THR A 32 -17.65 -0.04 2.23
N ALA A 33 -17.32 -1.31 1.99
CA ALA A 33 -17.93 -2.11 0.92
C ALA A 33 -19.45 -2.22 1.08
N LYS A 34 -19.94 -2.40 2.32
CA LYS A 34 -21.37 -2.47 2.64
C LYS A 34 -22.13 -1.17 2.31
N LEU A 35 -21.46 -0.02 2.24
CA LEU A 35 -22.09 1.25 1.85
C LEU A 35 -22.39 1.33 0.35
N LEU A 36 -21.67 0.59 -0.51
CA LEU A 36 -21.86 0.65 -1.96
C LEU A 36 -23.27 0.20 -2.38
N ASN A 37 -23.81 -0.80 -1.70
CA ASN A 37 -25.04 -1.48 -2.08
C ASN A 37 -26.32 -0.84 -1.54
N ARG A 38 -26.24 0.32 -0.89
CA ARG A 38 -27.43 1.02 -0.35
C ARG A 38 -27.36 2.53 -0.51
N HIS A 39 -28.50 3.16 -0.25
CA HIS A 39 -28.56 4.60 -0.04
C HIS A 39 -27.94 4.92 1.33
N ILE A 40 -27.17 5.99 1.39
CA ILE A 40 -26.44 6.41 2.59
C ILE A 40 -26.53 7.92 2.73
N TYR A 41 -26.50 8.39 3.96
CA TYR A 41 -26.40 9.82 4.24
C TYR A 41 -24.94 10.28 4.29
N LYS A 42 -24.70 11.56 3.98
CA LYS A 42 -23.35 12.15 4.04
C LYS A 42 -22.73 12.07 5.44
N THR A 43 -23.56 12.03 6.49
CA THR A 43 -23.13 11.87 7.89
C THR A 43 -22.47 10.51 8.14
N GLU A 44 -23.06 9.43 7.63
CA GLU A 44 -22.49 8.07 7.79
C GLU A 44 -21.09 7.96 7.16
N ILE A 45 -20.88 8.60 6.01
CA ILE A 45 -19.56 8.61 5.37
C ILE A 45 -18.56 9.44 6.17
N LYS A 46 -18.99 10.57 6.74
CA LYS A 46 -18.12 11.41 7.58
C LYS A 46 -17.69 10.68 8.86
N GLU A 47 -18.60 9.93 9.48
CA GLU A 47 -18.29 9.08 10.64
C GLU A 47 -17.27 8.01 10.25
N LEU A 48 -17.51 7.29 9.15
CA LEU A 48 -16.56 6.28 8.67
C LEU A 48 -15.18 6.87 8.32
N LEU A 49 -15.14 8.03 7.68
CA LEU A 49 -13.88 8.76 7.43
C LEU A 49 -13.18 9.15 8.73
N SER A 50 -13.93 9.58 9.74
CA SER A 50 -13.36 9.90 11.06
C SER A 50 -12.72 8.68 11.69
N ASP A 51 -13.42 7.54 11.69
CA ASP A 51 -12.89 6.26 12.19
C ASP A 51 -11.59 5.89 11.46
N PHE A 52 -11.59 5.99 10.11
CA PHE A 52 -10.38 5.74 9.32
C PHE A 52 -9.23 6.68 9.71
N PHE A 53 -9.46 7.98 9.83
CA PHE A 53 -8.39 8.92 10.19
C PHE A 53 -7.82 8.70 11.58
N GLU A 54 -8.64 8.29 12.54
CA GLU A 54 -8.21 7.95 13.89
C GLU A 54 -7.31 6.71 13.85
N TYR A 55 -7.79 5.62 13.26
CA TYR A 55 -7.04 4.36 13.20
C TYR A 55 -5.79 4.43 12.34
N MET A 56 -5.86 5.04 11.14
CA MET A 56 -4.69 5.18 10.28
C MET A 56 -3.61 6.06 10.90
N ARG A 57 -3.97 7.10 11.67
CA ARG A 57 -2.97 7.95 12.34
C ARG A 57 -2.16 7.15 13.35
N THR A 58 -2.84 6.36 14.18
CA THR A 58 -2.19 5.49 15.16
C THR A 58 -1.37 4.43 14.45
N HIS A 59 -1.97 3.73 13.49
CA HIS A 59 -1.34 2.66 12.75
C HIS A 59 -0.05 3.10 12.03
N PHE A 60 -0.12 4.14 11.21
CA PHE A 60 1.05 4.65 10.49
C PHE A 60 2.14 5.14 11.44
N LYS A 61 1.78 5.72 12.59
CA LYS A 61 2.75 6.15 13.60
C LYS A 61 3.49 4.94 14.19
N ASP A 62 2.75 3.94 14.66
CA ASP A 62 3.32 2.79 15.36
C ASP A 62 4.14 1.92 14.40
N GLU A 63 3.67 1.76 13.15
CA GLU A 63 4.42 1.08 12.11
C GLU A 63 5.72 1.82 11.77
N GLU A 64 5.67 3.14 11.57
CA GLU A 64 6.87 3.94 11.30
C GLU A 64 7.89 3.89 12.46
N GLU A 65 7.42 3.85 13.71
CA GLU A 65 8.25 3.66 14.90
C GLU A 65 8.89 2.26 14.92
N PHE A 66 8.12 1.23 14.57
CA PHE A 66 8.62 -0.13 14.45
C PHE A 66 9.68 -0.26 13.34
N MET A 67 9.38 0.25 12.14
CA MET A 67 10.32 0.28 11.02
C MET A 67 11.61 1.03 11.37
N LEU A 68 11.52 2.13 12.11
CA LEU A 68 12.68 2.87 12.60
C LEU A 68 13.51 2.01 13.57
N SER A 69 12.86 1.30 14.48
CA SER A 69 13.53 0.47 15.50
C SER A 69 14.36 -0.67 14.89
N ILE A 70 13.95 -1.20 13.73
CA ILE A 70 14.66 -2.26 13.02
C ILE A 70 15.59 -1.73 11.91
N ASN A 71 15.75 -0.41 11.76
CA ASN A 71 16.50 0.23 10.68
C ASN A 71 16.02 -0.17 9.27
N TYR A 72 14.70 -0.25 9.07
CA TYR A 72 14.11 -0.63 7.79
C TYR A 72 14.54 0.34 6.67
N PRO A 73 15.14 -0.17 5.56
CA PRO A 73 15.83 0.67 4.58
C PRO A 73 14.89 1.57 3.75
N TYR A 74 13.61 1.21 3.62
CA TYR A 74 12.64 1.94 2.80
C TYR A 74 11.65 2.78 3.62
N LEU A 75 12.01 3.16 4.85
CA LEU A 75 11.15 3.95 5.75
C LEU A 75 10.69 5.26 5.11
N SER A 76 11.57 5.94 4.36
CA SER A 76 11.24 7.23 3.72
C SER A 76 10.16 7.07 2.66
N GLU A 77 10.30 6.06 1.81
CA GLU A 77 9.34 5.69 0.77
C GLU A 77 8.00 5.28 1.38
N HIS A 78 8.02 4.49 2.47
CA HIS A 78 6.81 4.05 3.17
C HIS A 78 6.04 5.20 3.81
N LYS A 79 6.73 6.11 4.52
CA LYS A 79 6.15 7.37 5.03
C LYS A 79 5.50 8.21 3.92
N ALA A 80 6.05 8.18 2.71
CA ALA A 80 5.47 8.91 1.58
C ALA A 80 4.17 8.28 1.10
N MET A 81 4.07 6.94 1.12
CA MET A 81 2.82 6.22 0.86
C MET A 81 1.73 6.56 1.88
N HIS A 82 2.06 6.55 3.18
CA HIS A 82 1.14 6.98 4.25
C HIS A 82 0.59 8.39 4.01
N LYS A 83 1.48 9.35 3.75
CA LYS A 83 1.10 10.74 3.47
C LYS A 83 0.16 10.84 2.27
N LYS A 84 0.39 10.02 1.23
CA LYS A 84 -0.47 9.98 0.05
C LYS A 84 -1.87 9.45 0.40
N ILE A 85 -1.97 8.35 1.13
CA ILE A 85 -3.26 7.76 1.56
C ILE A 85 -4.07 8.80 2.36
N ILE A 86 -3.44 9.45 3.36
CA ILE A 86 -4.10 10.49 4.17
C ILE A 86 -4.56 11.67 3.30
N LYS A 87 -3.71 12.12 2.37
CA LYS A 87 -4.03 13.23 1.47
C LYS A 87 -5.23 12.90 0.58
N ASP A 88 -5.21 11.74 -0.07
CA ASP A 88 -6.27 11.32 -0.99
C ASP A 88 -7.59 11.12 -0.24
N MET A 89 -7.55 10.53 0.96
CA MET A 89 -8.75 10.37 1.79
C MET A 89 -9.31 11.72 2.27
N SER A 90 -8.43 12.70 2.57
CA SER A 90 -8.85 14.05 2.99
C SER A 90 -9.52 14.83 1.86
N ALA A 91 -9.05 14.63 0.63
CA ALA A 91 -9.57 15.31 -0.56
C ALA A 91 -11.00 14.88 -0.91
N LEU A 92 -11.43 13.68 -0.50
CA LEU A 92 -12.77 13.13 -0.78
C LEU A 92 -13.89 14.10 -0.38
N LEU A 93 -13.80 14.74 0.78
CA LEU A 93 -14.88 15.59 1.29
C LEU A 93 -15.06 16.88 0.48
N SER A 94 -14.01 17.36 -0.17
CA SER A 94 -14.03 18.58 -1.00
C SER A 94 -14.23 18.31 -2.49
N GLU A 95 -13.82 17.14 -2.99
CA GLU A 95 -13.76 16.85 -4.43
C GLU A 95 -14.94 16.02 -4.96
N CYS A 96 -15.82 15.53 -4.09
CA CYS A 96 -16.93 14.68 -4.51
C CYS A 96 -18.21 15.48 -4.78
N ALA A 97 -18.77 15.29 -5.98
CA ALA A 97 -19.96 16.02 -6.44
C ALA A 97 -21.28 15.47 -5.85
N SER A 98 -21.28 14.21 -5.41
CA SER A 98 -22.44 13.54 -4.84
C SER A 98 -22.06 12.51 -3.79
N THR A 99 -23.03 12.04 -3.01
CA THR A 99 -22.83 10.96 -2.04
C THR A 99 -22.44 9.63 -2.71
N ASN A 100 -22.92 9.38 -3.93
CA ASN A 100 -22.54 8.18 -4.69
C ASN A 100 -21.08 8.25 -5.17
N ASP A 101 -20.66 9.39 -5.70
CA ASP A 101 -19.25 9.63 -6.08
C ASP A 101 -18.33 9.49 -4.87
N LEU A 102 -18.77 10.01 -3.72
CA LEU A 102 -18.02 9.92 -2.47
C LEU A 102 -17.84 8.47 -1.98
N LYS A 103 -18.87 7.62 -1.99
CA LYS A 103 -18.72 6.21 -1.57
C LYS A 103 -17.88 5.39 -2.54
N GLU A 104 -17.98 5.62 -3.84
CA GLU A 104 -17.19 4.92 -4.85
C GLU A 104 -15.71 5.26 -4.73
N LYS A 105 -15.38 6.55 -4.58
CA LYS A 105 -14.00 7.00 -4.36
C LYS A 105 -13.45 6.54 -3.02
N LEU A 106 -14.25 6.58 -1.94
CA LEU A 106 -13.85 6.04 -0.65
C LEU A 106 -13.54 4.54 -0.74
N TYR A 107 -14.43 3.76 -1.36
CA TYR A 107 -14.19 2.35 -1.60
C TYR A 107 -12.91 2.11 -2.40
N LYS A 108 -12.64 2.91 -3.43
CA LYS A 108 -11.41 2.80 -4.21
C LYS A 108 -10.17 3.05 -3.37
N ILE A 109 -10.14 4.10 -2.54
CA ILE A 109 -8.98 4.40 -1.68
C ILE A 109 -8.77 3.28 -0.65
N VAL A 110 -9.84 2.82 -0.02
CA VAL A 110 -9.74 1.83 1.05
C VAL A 110 -9.38 0.45 0.50
N SER A 111 -10.10 -0.02 -0.52
CA SER A 111 -9.97 -1.42 -0.99
C SER A 111 -8.78 -1.62 -1.91
N ILE A 112 -8.42 -0.59 -2.68
CA ILE A 112 -7.26 -0.65 -3.56
C ILE A 112 -6.06 -0.14 -2.78
N TRP A 113 -6.02 1.13 -2.40
CA TRP A 113 -4.78 1.71 -1.88
C TRP A 113 -4.41 1.25 -0.47
N LEU A 114 -5.34 1.23 0.49
CA LEU A 114 -5.01 0.87 1.88
C LEU A 114 -4.75 -0.64 2.02
N LEU A 115 -5.62 -1.50 1.47
CA LEU A 115 -5.42 -2.94 1.58
C LEU A 115 -4.26 -3.45 0.71
N GLU A 116 -4.05 -2.92 -0.51
CA GLU A 116 -2.84 -3.23 -1.30
C GLU A 116 -1.60 -2.79 -0.54
N HIS A 117 -1.64 -1.64 0.15
CA HIS A 117 -0.51 -1.21 0.97
C HIS A 117 -0.17 -2.19 2.09
N ILE A 118 -1.17 -2.64 2.86
CA ILE A 118 -0.94 -3.63 3.92
C ILE A 118 -0.36 -4.94 3.35
N VAL A 119 -0.92 -5.42 2.25
CA VAL A 119 -0.54 -6.72 1.67
C VAL A 119 0.79 -6.66 0.90
N GLU A 120 1.10 -5.57 0.21
CA GLU A 120 2.27 -5.47 -0.66
C GLU A 120 3.47 -4.78 0.01
N HIS A 121 3.23 -3.86 0.94
CA HIS A 121 4.25 -3.00 1.53
C HIS A 121 4.53 -3.37 2.99
N ASP A 122 3.51 -3.44 3.84
CA ASP A 122 3.70 -3.71 5.28
C ASP A 122 4.27 -5.12 5.49
N MET A 123 3.79 -6.11 4.73
CA MET A 123 4.34 -7.47 4.74
C MET A 123 5.85 -7.54 4.44
N ARG A 124 6.41 -6.57 3.70
CA ARG A 124 7.87 -6.53 3.44
C ARG A 124 8.66 -6.15 4.68
N ILE A 125 8.05 -5.49 5.66
CA ILE A 125 8.68 -5.19 6.96
C ILE A 125 8.99 -6.51 7.68
N ASN A 126 8.06 -7.47 7.69
CA ASN A 126 8.26 -8.78 8.28
C ASN A 126 9.34 -9.59 7.55
N LYS A 127 9.33 -9.56 6.20
CA LYS A 127 10.39 -10.22 5.41
C LYS A 127 11.77 -9.71 5.81
N PHE A 128 11.93 -8.39 5.93
CA PHE A 128 13.18 -7.77 6.37
C PHE A 128 13.52 -8.09 7.84
N LYS A 129 12.55 -8.06 8.75
CA LYS A 129 12.75 -8.47 10.15
C LYS A 129 13.31 -9.90 10.24
N LYS A 130 12.70 -10.84 9.50
CA LYS A 130 13.16 -12.24 9.43
C LYS A 130 14.54 -12.38 8.82
N SER A 131 14.91 -11.52 7.87
CA SER A 131 16.25 -11.55 7.29
C SER A 131 17.32 -11.13 8.29
N LEU A 132 17.06 -10.12 9.12
CA LEU A 132 17.94 -9.75 10.24
C LEU A 132 18.12 -10.90 11.26
N GLU A 133 17.06 -11.66 11.52
CA GLU A 133 17.11 -12.83 12.40
C GLU A 133 17.93 -13.98 11.80
N ASN A 134 17.84 -14.17 10.48
CA ASN A 134 18.54 -15.21 9.72
C ASN A 134 20.00 -14.86 9.38
N GLU A 135 20.38 -13.59 9.29
CA GLU A 135 21.78 -13.17 9.12
C GLU A 135 22.68 -13.64 10.29
N ASN A 136 22.09 -13.90 11.46
CA ASN A 136 22.77 -14.52 12.60
C ASN A 136 22.94 -16.06 12.46
N LYS A 137 22.38 -16.67 11.40
CA LYS A 137 22.42 -18.11 11.09
C LYS A 137 22.55 -18.32 9.57
N THR A 138 23.78 -18.27 9.06
CA THR A 138 24.23 -18.60 7.69
C THR A 138 23.73 -17.67 6.56
N GLN A 139 24.70 -17.15 5.81
CA GLN A 139 24.53 -16.28 4.65
C GLN A 139 23.85 -17.02 3.49
N GLU A 140 22.54 -16.84 3.31
CA GLU A 140 21.89 -16.97 2.01
C GLU A 140 21.55 -15.57 1.51
N GLN A 141 22.15 -15.19 0.38
CA GLN A 141 21.94 -13.89 -0.27
C GLN A 141 20.45 -13.69 -0.57
N GLU A 142 19.85 -12.69 0.07
CA GLU A 142 18.51 -12.22 -0.28
C GLU A 142 18.48 -11.80 -1.76
N LYS A 143 17.59 -12.43 -2.54
CA LYS A 143 17.23 -11.89 -3.85
C LYS A 143 16.48 -10.59 -3.63
N ASP A 144 17.19 -9.48 -3.76
CA ASP A 144 16.60 -8.15 -3.89
C ASP A 144 15.53 -8.19 -5.00
N ASP A 145 14.25 -8.11 -4.62
CA ASP A 145 13.12 -8.16 -5.55
C ASP A 145 13.32 -7.09 -6.63
N LYS A 146 13.68 -7.53 -7.84
CA LYS A 146 13.88 -6.63 -8.98
C LYS A 146 12.58 -6.50 -9.76
N PHE A 147 12.11 -5.27 -9.88
CA PHE A 147 10.91 -4.92 -10.62
C PHE A 147 11.27 -4.57 -12.06
N GLU A 148 10.57 -5.16 -13.02
CA GLU A 148 10.84 -4.95 -14.42
C GLU A 148 10.05 -3.77 -14.99
N TYR A 149 10.73 -2.92 -15.75
CA TYR A 149 10.19 -1.74 -16.41
C TYR A 149 10.64 -1.71 -17.86
N ILE A 150 9.79 -1.23 -18.75
CA ILE A 150 10.09 -1.05 -20.18
C ILE A 150 10.11 0.42 -20.55
N CYS A 151 10.71 0.73 -21.70
CA CYS A 151 10.68 2.05 -22.31
C CYS A 151 10.48 1.92 -23.82
N GLY A 152 10.51 3.04 -24.55
CA GLY A 152 10.39 3.02 -26.02
C GLY A 152 11.62 2.48 -26.76
N CYS A 153 12.62 1.90 -26.08
CA CYS A 153 13.72 1.17 -26.71
C CYS A 153 13.29 -0.27 -26.98
N LYS A 154 13.55 -0.75 -28.20
CA LYS A 154 13.31 -2.15 -28.56
C LYS A 154 14.14 -3.08 -27.67
N ASP A 155 13.50 -4.13 -27.15
CA ASP A 155 14.10 -5.23 -26.37
C ASP A 155 14.88 -4.80 -25.11
N MET A 156 14.53 -3.66 -24.51
CA MET A 156 15.19 -3.14 -23.30
C MET A 156 14.30 -3.28 -22.06
N ILE A 157 14.77 -4.05 -21.08
CA ILE A 157 14.15 -4.21 -19.76
C ILE A 157 15.01 -3.55 -18.68
N HIS A 158 14.43 -2.65 -17.92
CA HIS A 158 15.02 -1.98 -16.77
C HIS A 158 14.63 -2.71 -15.50
N LYS A 159 15.62 -3.24 -14.77
CA LYS A 159 15.42 -3.86 -13.46
C LYS A 159 15.65 -2.82 -12.37
N LEU A 160 14.60 -2.43 -11.67
CA LEU A 160 14.64 -1.42 -10.60
C LEU A 160 14.54 -2.11 -9.24
N ASP A 161 15.19 -1.52 -8.24
CA ASP A 161 14.97 -1.92 -6.85
C ASP A 161 13.57 -1.50 -6.35
N TYR A 162 13.18 -2.04 -5.21
CA TYR A 162 11.90 -1.75 -4.57
C TYR A 162 11.69 -0.26 -4.29
N GLY A 163 12.72 0.46 -3.85
CA GLY A 163 12.61 1.89 -3.56
C GLY A 163 12.27 2.74 -4.80
N LEU A 164 12.91 2.45 -5.93
CA LEU A 164 12.58 3.08 -7.21
C LEU A 164 11.22 2.64 -7.74
N HIS A 165 10.85 1.37 -7.58
CA HIS A 165 9.53 0.87 -7.91
C HIS A 165 8.44 1.66 -7.16
N VAL A 166 8.58 1.82 -5.84
CA VAL A 166 7.63 2.56 -5.00
C VAL A 166 7.50 4.01 -5.46
N LYS A 167 8.63 4.67 -5.73
CA LYS A 167 8.67 6.06 -6.21
C LYS A 167 7.91 6.25 -7.53
N ILE A 168 8.08 5.34 -8.48
CA ILE A 168 7.44 5.44 -9.78
C ILE A 168 5.94 5.09 -9.68
N LYS A 169 5.60 3.93 -9.10
CA LYS A 169 4.21 3.41 -9.09
C LYS A 169 3.29 4.20 -8.16
N TYR A 170 3.76 4.57 -6.97
CA TYR A 170 2.88 5.12 -5.93
C TYR A 170 3.11 6.61 -5.66
N LEU A 171 4.33 7.12 -5.87
CA LEU A 171 4.66 8.54 -5.62
C LEU A 171 4.63 9.40 -6.90
N ASN A 172 4.28 8.81 -8.04
CA ASN A 172 4.19 9.48 -9.35
C ASN A 172 5.47 10.22 -9.75
N ILE A 173 6.64 9.68 -9.36
CA ILE A 173 7.95 10.21 -9.74
C ILE A 173 8.34 9.61 -11.08
N ALA A 174 8.35 10.43 -12.13
CA ALA A 174 8.78 10.00 -13.45
C ALA A 174 10.27 9.63 -13.46
N TYR A 175 10.57 8.43 -13.92
CA TYR A 175 11.94 7.97 -14.14
C TYR A 175 12.16 7.73 -15.63
N LYS A 176 13.28 8.22 -16.18
CA LYS A 176 13.54 8.22 -17.62
C LYS A 176 14.64 7.24 -17.99
N CYS A 177 14.46 6.55 -19.11
CA CYS A 177 15.50 5.72 -19.71
C CYS A 177 16.68 6.59 -20.14
N LYS A 178 17.90 6.21 -19.72
CA LYS A 178 19.13 6.93 -20.10
C LYS A 178 19.42 6.93 -21.61
N LYS A 179 18.80 6.03 -22.37
CA LYS A 179 19.02 5.88 -23.82
C LYS A 179 18.04 6.66 -24.68
N CYS A 180 16.73 6.56 -24.40
CA CYS A 180 15.70 7.23 -25.21
C CYS A 180 15.04 8.42 -24.52
N SER A 181 15.39 8.71 -23.26
CA SER A 181 14.80 9.78 -22.44
C SER A 181 13.28 9.69 -22.22
N LYS A 182 12.64 8.61 -22.67
CA LYS A 182 11.23 8.30 -22.40
C LYS A 182 11.09 7.74 -21.00
N GLU A 183 9.91 7.95 -20.42
CA GLU A 183 9.56 7.44 -19.10
C GLU A 183 9.54 5.91 -19.08
N LEU A 184 9.95 5.36 -17.95
CA LEU A 184 9.86 3.94 -17.66
C LEU A 184 8.43 3.59 -17.28
N ILE A 185 7.90 2.54 -17.90
CA ILE A 185 6.56 2.02 -17.66
C ILE A 185 6.73 0.66 -16.99
N PHE A 186 5.99 0.43 -15.90
CA PHE A 186 6.07 -0.84 -15.18
C PHE A 186 5.65 -1.99 -16.11
N ASN A 187 6.53 -2.98 -16.25
CA ASN A 187 6.28 -4.16 -17.06
C ASN A 187 5.57 -5.17 -16.17
N PHE A 188 4.25 -5.07 -16.10
CA PHE A 188 3.43 -6.10 -15.46
C PHE A 188 3.48 -7.34 -16.35
N LEU A 189 4.48 -8.19 -16.15
CA LEU A 189 4.35 -9.58 -16.53
C LEU A 189 3.27 -10.12 -15.59
N GLU A 190 2.12 -10.52 -16.14
CA GLU A 190 1.22 -11.43 -15.44
C GLU A 190 2.06 -12.65 -15.06
N GLU A 191 2.61 -12.67 -13.85
CA GLU A 191 2.87 -13.91 -13.16
C GLU A 191 1.48 -14.54 -13.00
N ASN A 192 1.13 -15.37 -13.97
CA ASN A 192 0.02 -16.30 -13.90
C ASN A 192 0.13 -17.01 -12.55
N LEU A 193 -0.73 -16.61 -11.62
CA LEU A 193 -1.13 -17.43 -10.50
C LEU A 193 -1.89 -18.61 -11.11
N ASP A 194 -1.14 -19.66 -11.45
CA ASP A 194 -1.66 -21.02 -11.49
C ASP A 194 -2.03 -21.47 -10.06
#